data_AF-A0A3T0L3Q2-F1
#
_entry.id   AF-A0A3T0L3Q2-F1
#
_cell.length_a   1.000
_cell.length_b   1.000
_cell.length_c   1.000
_cell.angle_alpha   90.00
_cell.angle_beta   90.00
_cell.angle_gamma   90.00
#
_symmetry.space_group_name_H-M   'P 1'
#
loop_
_entity.id
_entity.type
_entity.pdbx_description
1 polymer ?
#
loop_
_entity_poly.entity_id
_entity_poly.type
_entity_poly.pdbx_seq_one_letter_code
_entity_poly.pdbx_strand_id
1 'polypeptide(L)'
;MIWCNKDKYNFISKLLKTNANKEVQYLKNLLEREEVSDEVRNLVNKFFAINNNFDLQEFVNNQTFFDFDFTDEMLTNDFIENKDSVAYAIVEAILSRK
;
A
#
# COMPACT_ATOMS: atom_id res chain seq x y z
N MET A 1 -17.49 12.39 -24.25
CA MET A 1 -16.05 12.30 -24.56
C MET A 1 -15.31 12.42 -23.23
N ILE A 2 -14.87 11.29 -22.67
CA ILE A 2 -14.38 11.20 -21.29
C ILE A 2 -12.93 11.71 -21.26
N TRP A 3 -12.74 12.95 -20.83
CA TRP A 3 -11.43 13.60 -20.69
C TRP A 3 -11.12 13.84 -19.21
N CYS A 4 -11.30 12.82 -18.37
CA CYS A 4 -11.18 13.01 -16.92
C CYS A 4 -10.27 12.02 -16.17
N ASN A 5 -9.38 11.30 -16.86
CA ASN A 5 -8.54 10.30 -16.19
C ASN A 5 -7.03 10.42 -16.41
N LYS A 6 -6.51 11.24 -17.34
CA LYS A 6 -5.05 11.26 -17.58
C LYS A 6 -4.31 12.23 -16.64
N ASP A 7 -4.90 13.40 -16.37
CA ASP A 7 -4.26 14.42 -15.54
C ASP A 7 -4.33 14.14 -14.03
N LYS A 8 -5.39 13.46 -13.55
CA LYS A 8 -5.47 13.01 -12.15
C LYS A 8 -4.37 11.98 -11.83
N TYR A 9 -4.18 10.99 -12.70
CA TYR A 9 -3.13 9.99 -12.54
C TYR A 9 -1.73 10.61 -12.66
N ASN A 10 -1.54 11.59 -13.55
CA ASN A 10 -0.27 12.32 -13.65
C ASN A 10 0.01 13.24 -12.45
N PHE A 11 -1.01 13.82 -11.83
CA PHE A 11 -0.86 14.66 -10.64
C PHE A 11 -0.60 13.81 -9.40
N ILE A 12 -1.32 12.69 -9.24
CA ILE A 12 -1.09 11.71 -8.18
C ILE A 12 0.30 11.09 -8.33
N SER A 13 0.73 10.71 -9.55
CA SER A 13 2.07 10.15 -9.77
C SER A 13 3.19 11.17 -9.51
N LYS A 14 2.98 12.46 -9.81
CA LYS A 14 3.92 13.54 -9.42
C LYS A 14 3.97 13.78 -7.92
N LEU A 15 2.83 13.72 -7.22
CA LEU A 15 2.77 13.86 -5.76
C LEU A 15 3.41 12.66 -5.04
N LEU A 16 3.16 11.44 -5.51
CA LEU A 16 3.78 10.21 -5.00
C LEU A 16 5.31 10.26 -5.15
N LYS A 17 5.82 10.74 -6.30
CA LYS A 17 7.27 10.95 -6.51
C LYS A 17 7.93 11.96 -5.57
N THR A 18 7.16 12.83 -4.91
CA THR A 18 7.72 13.88 -4.04
C THR A 18 7.64 13.53 -2.56
N ASN A 19 6.95 12.44 -2.20
CA ASN A 19 6.68 12.09 -0.80
C ASN A 19 6.63 10.57 -0.62
N ALA A 20 7.75 9.92 -0.91
CA ALA A 20 7.93 8.49 -0.63
C ALA A 20 7.49 8.20 0.82
N ASN A 21 6.79 7.07 1.04
CA ASN A 21 6.30 6.61 2.35
C ASN A 21 5.02 7.33 2.89
N LYS A 22 4.35 8.16 2.08
CA LYS A 22 3.13 8.88 2.51
C LYS A 22 2.01 7.95 2.95
N GLU A 23 1.75 6.89 2.20
CA GLU A 23 0.65 5.96 2.46
C GLU A 23 0.99 5.05 3.64
N VAL A 24 2.26 4.69 3.82
CA VAL A 24 2.75 3.99 5.02
C VAL A 24 2.50 4.83 6.28
N GLN A 25 2.78 6.14 6.25
CA GLN A 25 2.50 7.03 7.38
C GLN A 25 0.99 7.17 7.62
N TYR A 26 0.19 7.26 6.56
CA TYR A 26 -1.26 7.32 6.70
C TYR A 26 -1.82 6.04 7.34
N LEU A 27 -1.37 4.87 6.90
CA LEU A 27 -1.77 3.58 7.45
C LEU A 27 -1.46 3.48 8.95
N LYS A 28 -0.31 3.98 9.39
CA LYS A 28 0.04 4.04 10.82
C LYS A 28 -0.96 4.88 11.61
N ASN A 29 -1.28 6.08 11.13
CA ASN A 29 -2.25 6.96 11.78
C ASN A 29 -3.67 6.37 11.77
N LEU A 30 -4.03 5.63 10.72
CA LEU A 30 -5.32 4.96 10.60
C LEU A 30 -5.49 3.90 11.69
N LEU A 31 -4.47 3.07 11.93
CA LEU A 31 -4.51 2.04 12.98
C LEU A 31 -4.64 2.60 14.40
N GLU A 32 -4.11 3.80 14.65
CA GLU A 32 -4.20 4.47 15.96
C GLU A 32 -5.58 5.08 16.21
N ARG A 33 -6.30 5.45 15.14
CA ARG A 33 -7.59 6.15 15.22
C ARG A 33 -8.80 5.24 15.09
N GLU A 34 -8.64 4.14 14.36
CA GLU A 34 -9.74 3.27 13.98
C GLU A 34 -9.72 1.97 14.78
N GLU A 35 -10.91 1.53 15.18
CA GLU A 35 -11.12 0.18 15.72
C GLU A 35 -11.08 -0.82 14.56
N VAL A 36 -9.86 -1.27 14.24
CA VAL A 36 -9.64 -2.40 13.33
C VAL A 36 -9.59 -3.71 14.13
N SER A 37 -9.97 -4.82 13.51
CA SER A 37 -9.85 -6.13 14.15
C SER A 37 -8.39 -6.50 14.43
N ASP A 38 -8.17 -7.34 15.43
CA ASP A 38 -6.82 -7.81 15.79
C ASP A 38 -6.13 -8.54 14.63
N GLU A 39 -6.89 -9.20 13.76
CA GLU A 39 -6.39 -9.85 12.54
C GLU A 39 -5.77 -8.82 11.59
N VAL A 40 -6.48 -7.72 11.32
CA VAL A 40 -6.00 -6.65 10.44
C VAL A 40 -4.81 -5.94 11.07
N ARG A 41 -4.86 -5.67 12.38
CA ARG A 41 -3.74 -5.05 13.11
C ARG A 41 -2.48 -5.91 13.03
N ASN A 42 -2.61 -7.24 13.20
CA ASN A 42 -1.48 -8.16 13.06
C ASN A 42 -0.93 -8.20 11.64
N LEU A 43 -1.79 -8.18 10.62
CA LEU A 43 -1.38 -8.12 9.22
C LEU A 43 -0.59 -6.85 8.91
N VAL A 44 -1.07 -5.69 9.36
CA VAL A 44 -0.39 -4.41 9.13
C VAL A 44 0.93 -4.32 9.92
N ASN A 45 1.00 -4.89 11.13
CA ASN A 45 2.25 -4.98 11.87
C ASN A 45 3.30 -5.84 11.16
N LYS A 46 2.89 -6.98 10.55
CA LYS A 46 3.78 -7.78 9.69
C LYS A 46 4.26 -6.96 8.50
N PHE A 47 3.36 -6.23 7.83
CA PHE A 47 3.72 -5.34 6.73
C PHE A 47 4.78 -4.30 7.11
N PHE A 48 4.66 -3.66 8.28
CA PHE A 48 5.63 -2.64 8.69
C PHE A 48 7.04 -3.20 8.90
N ALA A 49 7.16 -4.46 9.36
CA ALA A 49 8.43 -5.12 9.61
C ALA A 49 9.22 -5.48 8.33
N ILE A 50 8.55 -5.52 7.17
CA ILE A 50 9.17 -5.84 5.88
C ILE A 50 10.19 -4.76 5.49
N ASN A 51 11.35 -5.16 4.99
CA ASN A 51 12.44 -4.24 4.64
C ASN A 51 13.07 -4.48 3.26
N ASN A 52 12.50 -5.38 2.44
CA ASN A 52 12.96 -5.67 1.09
C ASN A 52 11.80 -6.14 0.19
N ASN A 53 12.01 -6.12 -1.14
CA ASN A 53 10.99 -6.47 -2.13
C ASN A 53 10.60 -7.96 -2.14
N PHE A 54 11.52 -8.87 -1.80
CA PHE A 54 11.24 -10.31 -1.79
C PHE A 54 10.24 -10.65 -0.68
N ASP A 55 10.51 -10.17 0.53
CA ASP A 55 9.60 -10.35 1.68
C ASP A 55 8.27 -9.63 1.46
N LEU A 56 8.29 -8.49 0.73
CA LEU A 56 7.08 -7.76 0.36
C LEU A 56 6.20 -8.55 -0.61
N GLN A 57 6.80 -9.17 -1.62
CA GLN A 57 6.10 -10.06 -2.55
C GLN A 57 5.51 -11.27 -1.82
N GLU A 58 6.30 -11.93 -0.97
CA GLU A 58 5.83 -13.06 -0.17
C GLU A 58 4.66 -12.65 0.74
N PHE A 59 4.75 -11.50 1.38
CA PHE A 59 3.66 -10.96 2.20
C PHE A 59 2.38 -10.76 1.40
N VAL A 60 2.46 -10.11 0.23
CA VAL A 60 1.30 -9.87 -0.64
C VAL A 60 0.65 -11.18 -1.08
N ASN A 61 1.46 -12.19 -1.43
CA ASN A 61 0.98 -13.48 -1.92
C ASN A 61 0.36 -14.36 -0.82
N ASN A 62 0.74 -14.16 0.44
CA ASN A 62 0.30 -14.98 1.57
C ASN A 62 -0.90 -14.40 2.35
N GLN A 63 -1.49 -13.31 1.87
CA GLN A 63 -2.63 -12.67 2.51
C GLN A 63 -3.84 -12.61 1.56
N THR A 64 -5.04 -12.54 2.14
CA THR A 64 -6.33 -12.44 1.39
C THR A 64 -7.14 -11.21 1.80
N PHE A 65 -6.51 -10.28 2.51
CA PHE A 65 -7.14 -9.08 3.04
C PHE A 65 -7.37 -8.01 1.96
N PHE A 66 -6.40 -7.85 1.05
CA PHE A 66 -6.44 -6.87 -0.03
C PHE A 66 -5.97 -7.51 -1.34
N ASP A 67 -6.46 -7.00 -2.46
CA ASP A 67 -6.03 -7.43 -3.79
C ASP A 67 -4.89 -6.53 -4.27
N PHE A 68 -3.74 -7.12 -4.54
CA PHE A 68 -2.58 -6.44 -5.12
C PHE A 68 -1.77 -7.43 -5.96
N ASP A 69 -1.45 -7.05 -7.19
CA ASP A 69 -0.65 -7.89 -8.10
C ASP A 69 0.82 -7.46 -8.04
N PHE A 70 1.63 -8.20 -7.28
CA PHE A 70 3.06 -7.92 -7.14
C PHE A 70 3.87 -8.57 -8.27
N THR A 71 4.18 -7.78 -9.28
CA THR A 71 4.88 -8.26 -10.49
C THR A 71 6.37 -8.50 -10.28
N ASP A 72 6.99 -9.34 -11.11
CA ASP A 72 8.44 -9.61 -11.07
C ASP A 72 9.29 -8.36 -11.34
N GLU A 73 8.79 -7.40 -12.13
CA GLU A 73 9.48 -6.12 -12.38
C GLU A 73 9.68 -5.35 -11.07
N MET A 74 8.69 -5.42 -10.17
CA MET A 74 8.75 -4.74 -8.88
C MET A 74 9.87 -5.28 -7.98
N LEU A 75 10.36 -6.51 -8.17
CA LEU A 75 11.51 -7.03 -7.41
C LEU A 75 12.75 -6.16 -7.63
N THR A 76 12.89 -5.56 -8.82
CA THR A 76 14.03 -4.73 -9.20
C THR A 76 13.80 -3.22 -8.99
N ASN A 77 12.57 -2.81 -8.66
CA ASN A 77 12.19 -1.42 -8.42
C ASN A 77 12.55 -0.94 -7.00
N ASP A 78 12.41 0.36 -6.77
CA ASP A 78 12.64 0.97 -5.46
C ASP A 78 11.69 0.36 -4.40
N PHE A 79 12.28 -0.13 -3.32
CA PHE A 79 11.53 -0.78 -2.25
C PHE A 79 10.54 0.16 -1.56
N ILE A 80 10.90 1.43 -1.37
CA ILE A 80 10.03 2.39 -0.71
C ILE A 80 8.81 2.69 -1.59
N GLU A 81 8.99 2.82 -2.90
CA GLU A 81 7.88 3.01 -3.85
C GLU A 81 6.92 1.80 -3.87
N ASN A 82 7.47 0.58 -3.89
CA ASN A 82 6.66 -0.64 -3.82
C ASN A 82 5.92 -0.76 -2.48
N LYS A 83 6.60 -0.46 -1.37
CA LYS A 83 6.01 -0.50 -0.03
C LYS A 83 4.89 0.51 0.10
N ASP A 84 5.05 1.71 -0.44
CA ASP A 84 4.00 2.74 -0.43
C ASP A 84 2.79 2.33 -1.28
N SER A 85 3.03 1.68 -2.42
CA SER A 85 1.96 1.14 -3.28
C SER A 85 1.15 0.04 -2.59
N VAL A 86 1.83 -0.86 -1.87
CA VAL A 86 1.15 -1.90 -1.07
C VAL A 86 0.40 -1.28 0.12
N ALA A 87 0.98 -0.26 0.78
CA ALA A 87 0.31 0.46 1.86
C ALA A 87 -1.01 1.11 1.39
N TYR A 88 -1.02 1.69 0.19
CA TYR A 88 -2.22 2.25 -0.41
C TYR A 88 -3.33 1.19 -0.54
N ALA A 89 -3.01 0.00 -1.05
CA ALA A 89 -3.99 -1.09 -1.20
C ALA A 89 -4.54 -1.57 0.15
N ILE A 90 -3.69 -1.66 1.17
CA ILE A 90 -4.13 -1.99 2.54
C ILE A 90 -5.09 -0.92 3.06
N VAL A 91 -4.79 0.36 2.86
CA VAL A 91 -5.64 1.48 3.28
C VAL A 91 -7.00 1.40 2.59
N GLU A 92 -7.04 1.20 1.28
CA GLU A 92 -8.30 1.04 0.55
C GLU A 92 -9.12 -0.15 1.04
N ALA A 93 -8.47 -1.28 1.35
CA ALA A 93 -9.14 -2.46 1.90
C ALA A 93 -9.73 -2.22 3.30
N ILE A 94 -9.04 -1.46 4.17
CA ILE A 94 -9.57 -1.08 5.49
C ILE A 94 -10.80 -0.16 5.33
N LEU A 95 -10.70 0.85 4.47
CA LEU A 95 -11.76 1.84 4.31
C LEU A 95 -13.00 1.30 3.59
N SER A 96 -12.84 0.33 2.67
CA SER A 96 -13.94 -0.27 1.90
C SER A 96 -14.75 -1.32 2.65
N ARG A 97 -14.23 -1.86 3.75
CA ARG A 97 -14.95 -2.82 4.61
C ARG A 97 -15.86 -2.16 5.66
N LYS A 98 -15.93 -0.83 5.66
CA LYS A 98 -16.88 -0.03 6.47
C LYS A 98 -18.17 0.21 5.70
#